data_AF-A0A8D8V658-F1
#
_entry.id   AF-A0A8D8V658-F1
#
_cell.length_a   1.000
_cell.length_b   1.000
_cell.length_c   1.000
_cell.angle_alpha   90.00
_cell.angle_beta   90.00
_cell.angle_gamma   90.00
#
_symmetry.space_group_name_H-M   'P 1'
#
loop_
_entity.id
_entity.type
_entity.pdbx_description
1 polymer ?
#
loop_
_entity_poly.entity_id
_entity_poly.type
_entity_poly.pdbx_seq_one_letter_code
_entity_poly.pdbx_strand_id
1 'polypeptide(L)'
;MNIKHAPATVQSLGTTRTVTQRNSALQQNCPGPSNGLRFRTRNNRHQEQTLKIGTLNIITMNNKIEECIDILIDRKLDILGLSEVKRKGCGCEELRSGFHIYWSGGDNAKNGVAIIVNKTIKDLVTEVTDRIIKMNIKLHDEIISILQCYAPQAGCPDSDKLDFETQLENHLRGDKNIIMGDMNAQVGTDRTNQETVMGPWGYGNQNPEGERLIDLCIRNEMLLGNTWFKKRDSHKITR
;
A
#
# COMPACT_ATOMS: atom_id res chain seq x y z
N MET A 1 2.96 36.13 -28.08
CA MET A 1 1.98 36.93 -27.29
C MET A 1 0.68 36.14 -27.29
N ASN A 2 0.19 35.51 -26.23
CA ASN A 2 0.28 35.81 -24.80
C ASN A 2 0.64 34.57 -24.00
N ILE A 3 1.66 34.75 -23.17
CA ILE A 3 2.01 33.92 -22.03
C ILE A 3 0.95 34.21 -20.96
N LYS A 4 0.26 33.19 -20.46
CA LYS A 4 -0.44 33.27 -19.18
C LYS A 4 0.20 32.25 -18.25
N HIS A 5 1.12 32.73 -17.42
CA HIS A 5 1.51 32.06 -16.19
C HIS A 5 0.35 32.13 -15.19
N ALA A 6 -0.07 30.97 -14.68
CA ALA A 6 -0.69 30.82 -13.36
C ALA A 6 -0.49 29.37 -12.89
N PRO A 7 -0.28 29.13 -11.58
CA PRO A 7 0.55 28.05 -11.07
C PRO A 7 -0.19 26.72 -10.98
N ALA A 8 0.48 25.66 -11.44
CA ALA A 8 0.12 24.27 -11.18
C ALA A 8 0.10 24.02 -9.66
N THR A 9 -1.10 23.96 -9.08
CA THR A 9 -1.32 23.33 -7.79
C THR A 9 -2.14 22.07 -8.04
N VAL A 10 -1.45 21.00 -8.44
CA VAL A 10 -2.04 19.65 -8.47
C VAL A 10 -2.12 19.20 -7.02
N GLN A 11 -3.23 19.57 -6.37
CA GLN A 11 -3.59 19.10 -5.04
C GLN A 11 -4.04 17.65 -5.11
N SER A 12 -3.69 16.90 -4.06
CA SER A 12 -4.32 15.66 -3.64
C SER A 12 -4.09 14.42 -4.52
N LEU A 13 -2.90 13.81 -4.36
CA LEU A 13 -2.82 12.35 -4.56
C LEU A 13 -3.24 11.66 -3.27
N GLY A 14 -4.25 10.80 -3.43
CA GLY A 14 -5.04 10.16 -2.39
C GLY A 14 -4.21 9.34 -1.39
N THR A 15 -4.81 9.16 -0.23
CA THR A 15 -4.20 8.48 0.92
C THR A 15 -4.09 6.98 0.70
N THR A 16 -2.92 6.55 0.20
CA THR A 16 -2.48 5.15 0.08
C THR A 16 -2.57 4.40 1.40
N ARG A 17 -3.54 3.49 1.56
CA ARG A 17 -3.66 2.64 2.76
C ARG A 17 -2.58 1.58 2.77
N THR A 18 -1.43 1.94 3.32
CA THR A 18 -0.38 0.98 3.61
C THR A 18 -0.57 0.44 5.02
N VAL A 19 -0.72 -0.87 5.14
CA VAL A 19 -0.71 -1.59 6.42
C VAL A 19 0.56 -2.45 6.45
N THR A 20 1.33 -2.38 7.54
CA THR A 20 2.66 -3.01 7.62
C THR A 20 2.80 -3.84 8.89
N GLN A 21 3.35 -5.04 8.81
CA GLN A 21 3.61 -5.90 9.97
C GLN A 21 4.82 -5.44 10.79
N ARG A 22 4.81 -5.60 12.12
CA ARG A 22 5.95 -5.26 12.99
C ARG A 22 7.06 -6.32 12.92
N ASN A 23 8.31 -5.88 12.89
CA ASN A 23 9.46 -6.71 13.28
C ASN A 23 9.60 -6.71 14.80
N SER A 24 9.65 -7.89 15.42
CA SER A 24 9.94 -8.09 16.84
C SER A 24 11.43 -7.96 17.16
N ALA A 25 12.01 -6.77 16.94
CA ALA A 25 13.38 -6.47 17.36
C ALA A 25 13.63 -4.96 17.54
N LEU A 26 12.99 -4.31 18.52
CA LEU A 26 13.59 -3.15 19.20
C LEU A 26 13.20 -3.14 20.68
N GLN A 27 14.25 -3.25 21.48
CA GLN A 27 14.29 -3.50 22.92
C GLN A 27 13.84 -2.30 23.76
N GLN A 28 13.42 -2.65 24.97
CA GLN A 28 13.36 -1.83 26.17
C GLN A 28 14.59 -0.91 26.32
N ASN A 29 14.37 0.35 26.73
CA ASN A 29 14.98 1.01 27.90
C ASN A 29 14.89 2.56 27.82
N CYS A 30 14.36 3.18 28.88
CA CYS A 30 14.77 4.50 29.39
C CYS A 30 15.64 4.24 30.66
N PRO A 31 16.49 5.13 31.22
CA PRO A 31 16.51 6.62 31.14
C PRO A 31 17.90 7.33 31.08
N GLY A 32 17.91 8.65 30.84
CA GLY A 32 18.79 9.67 31.45
C GLY A 32 20.28 9.83 31.04
N PRO A 33 20.91 11.04 31.18
CA PRO A 33 22.12 11.43 30.43
C PRO A 33 23.42 11.54 31.26
N SER A 34 24.59 11.23 30.66
CA SER A 34 25.85 12.01 30.81
C SER A 34 27.07 11.37 30.09
N ASN A 35 27.83 12.24 29.42
CA ASN A 35 29.29 12.20 29.17
C ASN A 35 29.94 11.06 28.35
N GLY A 36 30.30 11.41 27.11
CA GLY A 36 31.71 11.44 26.69
C GLY A 36 32.37 10.15 26.23
N LEU A 37 32.13 9.72 24.99
CA LEU A 37 33.16 9.04 24.18
C LEU A 37 32.98 9.39 22.70
N ARG A 38 33.99 10.07 22.14
CA ARG A 38 34.12 10.30 20.69
C ARG A 38 34.59 9.00 20.04
N PHE A 39 33.69 8.28 19.39
CA PHE A 39 34.05 7.29 18.38
C PHE A 39 33.96 7.93 16.99
N ARG A 40 35.11 8.01 16.32
CA ARG A 40 35.24 8.48 14.95
C ARG A 40 34.92 7.30 14.04
N THR A 41 33.64 7.10 13.72
CA THR A 41 33.19 6.03 12.81
C THR A 41 33.36 6.48 11.37
N ARG A 42 34.11 5.69 10.59
CA ARG A 42 34.28 5.82 9.14
C ARG A 42 32.90 5.89 8.47
N ASN A 43 32.69 6.92 7.65
CA ASN A 43 31.53 7.06 6.78
C ASN A 43 31.53 5.96 5.70
N ASN A 44 30.93 4.80 6.00
CA ASN A 44 30.32 3.99 4.95
C ASN A 44 28.92 4.55 4.72
N ARG A 45 28.78 5.37 3.67
CA ARG A 45 27.46 5.71 3.12
C ARG A 45 26.88 4.43 2.52
N HIS A 46 26.26 3.59 3.35
CA HIS A 46 25.23 2.67 2.86
C HIS A 46 24.17 3.56 2.21
N GLN A 47 24.04 3.51 0.88
CA GLN A 47 22.83 4.03 0.24
C GLN A 47 21.68 3.23 0.83
N GLU A 48 20.88 3.84 1.71
CA GLU A 48 19.60 3.29 2.12
C GLU A 48 18.77 3.10 0.84
N GLN A 49 18.63 1.86 0.39
CA GLN A 49 17.74 1.53 -0.72
C GLN A 49 16.31 1.61 -0.16
N THR A 50 15.71 2.79 -0.27
CA THR A 50 14.33 3.01 0.13
C THR A 50 13.40 2.53 -0.97
N LEU A 51 12.52 1.57 -0.65
CA LEU A 51 11.45 1.16 -1.54
C LEU A 51 10.29 2.16 -1.51
N LYS A 52 9.90 2.70 -2.66
CA LYS A 52 8.80 3.66 -2.81
C LYS A 52 7.62 3.01 -3.48
N ILE A 53 6.52 2.95 -2.74
CA ILE A 53 5.29 2.27 -3.16
C ILE A 53 4.16 3.29 -3.24
N GLY A 54 3.31 3.19 -4.26
CA GLY A 54 2.07 3.94 -4.39
C GLY A 54 0.87 3.05 -4.69
N THR A 55 -0.33 3.59 -4.53
CA THR A 55 -1.58 2.94 -4.93
C THR A 55 -2.48 3.93 -5.66
N LEU A 56 -3.18 3.49 -6.71
CA LEU A 56 -4.13 4.30 -7.45
C LEU A 56 -5.39 3.49 -7.79
N ASN A 57 -6.57 4.05 -7.51
CA ASN A 57 -7.81 3.52 -8.08
C ASN A 57 -8.03 4.19 -9.44
N ILE A 58 -8.02 3.40 -10.53
CA ILE A 58 -8.03 3.91 -11.91
C ILE A 58 -9.39 3.80 -12.59
N ILE A 59 -10.34 3.06 -12.00
CA ILE A 59 -11.70 2.79 -12.48
C ILE A 59 -11.76 1.98 -13.80
N THR A 60 -10.75 2.05 -14.69
CA THR A 60 -10.51 1.18 -15.87
C THR A 60 -9.07 1.35 -16.40
N MET A 61 -8.39 0.26 -16.80
CA MET A 61 -6.97 0.28 -17.22
C MET A 61 -6.68 0.60 -18.69
N ASN A 62 -7.55 0.20 -19.64
CA ASN A 62 -7.19 0.14 -21.07
C ASN A 62 -6.63 1.45 -21.69
N ASN A 63 -7.01 2.62 -21.17
CA ASN A 63 -6.56 3.91 -21.72
C ASN A 63 -5.64 4.70 -20.75
N LYS A 64 -5.25 4.11 -19.62
CA LYS A 64 -4.56 4.82 -18.52
C LYS A 64 -3.18 4.28 -18.17
N ILE A 65 -2.68 3.26 -18.88
CA ILE A 65 -1.39 2.63 -18.57
C ILE A 65 -0.25 3.66 -18.70
N GLU A 66 -0.24 4.48 -19.75
CA GLU A 66 0.79 5.52 -19.94
C GLU A 66 0.73 6.58 -18.85
N GLU A 67 -0.46 7.02 -18.43
CA GLU A 67 -0.62 7.95 -17.30
C GLU A 67 -0.10 7.34 -15.99
N CYS A 68 -0.30 6.04 -15.78
CA CYS A 68 0.25 5.34 -14.61
C CYS A 68 1.79 5.28 -14.66
N ILE A 69 2.37 5.10 -15.85
CA ILE A 69 3.82 5.14 -16.07
C ILE A 69 4.36 6.55 -15.78
N ASP A 70 3.71 7.59 -16.26
CA ASP A 70 4.09 8.98 -15.99
C ASP A 70 4.09 9.26 -14.48
N ILE A 71 3.07 8.77 -13.75
CA ILE A 71 3.01 8.88 -12.28
C ILE A 71 4.19 8.15 -11.62
N LEU A 72 4.53 6.94 -12.07
CA LEU A 72 5.67 6.18 -11.56
C LEU A 72 6.98 6.97 -11.75
N ILE A 73 7.19 7.53 -12.93
CA ILE A 73 8.40 8.29 -13.29
C ILE A 73 8.47 9.60 -12.50
N ASP A 74 7.42 10.41 -12.54
CA ASP A 74 7.36 11.73 -11.90
C ASP A 74 7.55 11.64 -10.38
N ARG A 75 6.95 10.62 -9.76
CA ARG A 75 7.03 10.40 -8.32
C ARG A 75 8.20 9.52 -7.90
N LYS A 76 8.96 8.99 -8.87
CA LYS A 76 10.08 8.06 -8.65
C LYS A 76 9.64 6.88 -7.78
N LEU A 77 8.49 6.29 -8.12
CA LEU A 77 7.95 5.12 -7.45
C LEU A 77 8.59 3.86 -8.06
N ASP A 78 8.84 2.89 -7.20
CA ASP A 78 9.37 1.59 -7.60
C ASP A 78 8.23 0.61 -7.91
N ILE A 79 7.12 0.73 -7.18
CA ILE A 79 5.94 -0.14 -7.27
C ILE A 79 4.68 0.71 -7.22
N LEU A 80 3.74 0.46 -8.13
CA LEU A 80 2.41 1.08 -8.15
C LEU A 80 1.34 0.00 -8.18
N GLY A 81 0.48 -0.04 -7.16
CA GLY A 81 -0.70 -0.88 -7.13
C GLY A 81 -1.90 -0.18 -7.73
N LEU A 82 -2.68 -0.93 -8.50
CA LEU A 82 -3.87 -0.45 -9.17
C LEU A 82 -5.07 -1.26 -8.68
N SER A 83 -6.18 -0.57 -8.46
CA SER A 83 -7.49 -1.17 -8.17
C SER A 83 -8.50 -0.80 -9.25
N GLU A 84 -9.53 -1.63 -9.43
CA GLU A 84 -10.56 -1.50 -10.47
C GLU A 84 -10.02 -1.52 -11.90
N VAL A 85 -9.10 -2.44 -12.16
CA VAL A 85 -8.44 -2.61 -13.46
C VAL A 85 -9.42 -3.01 -14.58
N LYS A 86 -10.48 -3.75 -14.23
CA LYS A 86 -11.53 -4.24 -15.14
C LYS A 86 -10.99 -4.98 -16.37
N ARG A 87 -9.89 -5.73 -16.18
CA ARG A 87 -9.30 -6.62 -17.19
C ARG A 87 -9.66 -8.06 -16.84
N LYS A 88 -9.94 -8.88 -17.85
CA LYS A 88 -10.27 -10.29 -17.66
C LYS A 88 -9.02 -11.14 -17.48
N GLY A 89 -9.18 -12.20 -16.70
CA GLY A 89 -8.16 -13.19 -16.45
C GLY A 89 -6.94 -12.59 -15.77
N CYS A 90 -5.85 -13.30 -15.90
CA CYS A 90 -4.62 -12.99 -15.23
C CYS A 90 -3.44 -13.02 -16.21
N GLY A 91 -2.35 -12.36 -15.86
CA GLY A 91 -1.17 -12.32 -16.72
C GLY A 91 -0.16 -11.25 -16.37
N CYS A 92 0.90 -11.24 -17.17
CA CYS A 92 1.99 -10.28 -17.10
C CYS A 92 2.32 -9.73 -18.49
N GLU A 93 2.78 -8.48 -18.54
CA GLU A 93 3.17 -7.81 -19.78
C GLU A 93 4.34 -6.86 -19.50
N GLU A 94 5.37 -6.87 -20.37
CA GLU A 94 6.42 -5.85 -20.35
C GLU A 94 5.93 -4.63 -21.16
N LEU A 95 5.89 -3.48 -20.50
CA LEU A 95 5.49 -2.21 -21.09
C LEU A 95 6.66 -1.63 -21.89
N ARG A 96 6.36 -0.79 -22.89
CA ARG A 96 7.40 -0.17 -23.75
C ARG A 96 8.42 0.67 -22.98
N SER A 97 8.00 1.21 -21.85
CA SER A 97 8.82 1.98 -20.91
C SER A 97 9.80 1.11 -20.09
N GLY A 98 9.74 -0.22 -20.22
CA GLY A 98 10.58 -1.16 -19.47
C GLY A 98 10.05 -1.48 -18.07
N PHE A 99 8.81 -1.12 -17.75
CA PHE A 99 8.12 -1.59 -16.54
C PHE A 99 7.38 -2.89 -16.81
N HIS A 100 7.18 -3.71 -15.78
CA HIS A 100 6.32 -4.89 -15.87
C HIS A 100 4.99 -4.62 -15.18
N ILE A 101 3.89 -5.00 -15.83
CA ILE A 101 2.56 -5.00 -15.22
C ILE A 101 2.09 -6.43 -15.02
N TYR A 102 1.56 -6.68 -13.84
CA TYR A 102 0.89 -7.93 -13.47
C TYR A 102 -0.54 -7.61 -13.09
N TRP A 103 -1.49 -8.37 -13.59
CA TRP A 103 -2.90 -8.19 -13.23
C TRP A 103 -3.56 -9.50 -12.86
N SER A 104 -4.51 -9.41 -11.93
CA SER A 104 -5.44 -10.47 -11.61
C SER A 104 -6.84 -9.91 -11.68
N GLY A 105 -7.67 -10.47 -12.56
CA GLY A 105 -9.05 -10.07 -12.76
C GLY A 105 -9.94 -11.27 -13.04
N GLY A 106 -11.20 -11.16 -12.62
CA GLY A 106 -12.18 -12.23 -12.77
C GLY A 106 -12.74 -12.29 -14.20
N ASP A 107 -13.45 -13.38 -14.49
CA ASP A 107 -14.02 -13.67 -15.81
C ASP A 107 -14.99 -12.60 -16.33
N ASN A 108 -15.60 -11.87 -15.40
CA ASN A 108 -16.62 -10.87 -15.68
C ASN A 108 -16.08 -9.44 -15.90
N ALA A 109 -14.76 -9.20 -15.83
CA ALA A 109 -14.14 -7.87 -15.97
C ALA A 109 -14.70 -6.78 -15.04
N LYS A 110 -15.42 -7.17 -13.97
CA LYS A 110 -16.07 -6.22 -13.06
C LYS A 110 -15.10 -5.66 -12.03
N ASN A 111 -14.19 -6.52 -11.57
CA ASN A 111 -13.14 -6.22 -10.61
C ASN A 111 -11.78 -6.33 -11.29
N GLY A 112 -10.72 -6.14 -10.51
CA GLY A 112 -9.37 -6.41 -10.95
C GLY A 112 -8.37 -5.57 -10.19
N VAL A 113 -7.26 -6.21 -9.85
CA VAL A 113 -6.10 -5.58 -9.23
C VAL A 113 -4.89 -5.77 -10.13
N ALA A 114 -3.99 -4.80 -10.11
CA ALA A 114 -2.72 -4.91 -10.82
C ALA A 114 -1.59 -4.30 -10.02
N ILE A 115 -0.37 -4.73 -10.30
CA ILE A 115 0.86 -4.14 -9.79
C ILE A 115 1.74 -3.82 -10.99
N ILE A 116 2.19 -2.57 -11.08
CA ILE A 116 3.26 -2.15 -11.98
C ILE A 116 4.55 -2.06 -11.17
N VAL A 117 5.62 -2.66 -11.69
CA VAL A 117 6.93 -2.74 -11.04
C VAL A 117 8.04 -2.37 -12.00
N ASN A 118 9.07 -1.72 -11.47
CA ASN A 118 10.29 -1.41 -12.20
C ASN A 118 11.08 -2.70 -12.49
N LYS A 119 11.58 -2.87 -13.71
CA LYS A 119 12.40 -4.02 -14.17
C LYS A 119 13.64 -4.34 -13.33
N THR A 120 14.11 -3.39 -12.54
CA THR A 120 15.24 -3.64 -11.64
C THR A 120 14.90 -4.55 -10.45
N ILE A 121 13.61 -4.72 -10.14
CA ILE A 121 13.15 -5.51 -8.99
C ILE A 121 12.98 -6.97 -9.42
N LYS A 122 13.65 -7.88 -8.70
CA LYS A 122 13.37 -9.31 -8.80
C LYS A 122 12.09 -9.61 -8.03
N ASP A 123 11.10 -10.07 -8.76
CA ASP A 123 9.76 -10.30 -8.26
C ASP A 123 9.27 -11.73 -8.54
N LEU A 124 8.41 -12.20 -7.65
CA LEU A 124 7.61 -13.40 -7.83
C LEU A 124 6.17 -13.03 -7.54
N VAL A 125 5.35 -13.01 -8.58
CA VAL A 125 3.94 -12.65 -8.47
C VAL A 125 3.09 -13.91 -8.30
N THR A 126 2.15 -13.83 -7.37
CA THR A 126 1.13 -14.85 -7.11
C THR A 126 -0.22 -14.18 -7.22
N GLU A 127 -0.99 -14.61 -8.21
CA GLU A 127 -2.37 -14.22 -8.39
C GLU A 127 -3.21 -15.00 -7.38
N VAL A 128 -3.98 -14.28 -6.56
CA VAL A 128 -4.80 -14.91 -5.52
C VAL A 128 -6.25 -14.93 -5.96
N THR A 129 -6.82 -13.74 -6.19
CA THR A 129 -8.18 -13.55 -6.69
C THR A 129 -8.30 -12.26 -7.50
N ASP A 130 -9.48 -12.01 -8.06
CA ASP A 130 -9.79 -10.77 -8.78
C ASP A 130 -9.74 -9.48 -7.91
N ARG A 131 -9.55 -9.65 -6.59
CA ARG A 131 -9.43 -8.61 -5.59
C ARG A 131 -8.07 -8.59 -4.87
N ILE A 132 -7.24 -9.61 -5.03
CA ILE A 132 -5.95 -9.73 -4.32
C ILE A 132 -4.88 -10.22 -5.29
N ILE A 133 -3.79 -9.46 -5.40
CA ILE A 133 -2.57 -9.87 -6.09
C ILE A 133 -1.39 -9.69 -5.13
N LYS A 134 -0.58 -10.75 -5.00
CA LYS A 134 0.59 -10.79 -4.12
C LYS A 134 1.85 -10.74 -4.96
N MET A 135 2.83 -9.95 -4.55
CA MET A 135 4.15 -9.89 -5.13
C MET A 135 5.18 -10.06 -4.02
N ASN A 136 6.06 -11.05 -4.16
CA ASN A 136 7.23 -11.20 -3.30
C ASN A 136 8.42 -10.55 -3.99
N ILE A 137 9.05 -9.59 -3.33
CA ILE A 137 10.26 -8.95 -3.83
C ILE A 137 11.43 -9.32 -2.92
N LYS A 138 12.61 -9.49 -3.49
CA LYS A 138 13.84 -9.60 -2.72
C LYS A 138 14.46 -8.22 -2.56
N LEU A 139 14.45 -7.69 -1.34
CA LEU A 139 15.13 -6.44 -0.98
C LEU A 139 16.29 -6.78 -0.04
N HIS A 140 17.52 -6.49 -0.47
CA HIS A 140 18.74 -6.99 0.16
C HIS A 140 18.71 -8.52 0.31
N ASP A 141 18.71 -9.05 1.53
CA ASP A 141 18.65 -10.49 1.81
C ASP A 141 17.31 -10.95 2.40
N GLU A 142 16.30 -10.10 2.32
CA GLU A 142 14.98 -10.38 2.87
C GLU A 142 13.90 -10.38 1.79
N ILE A 143 12.90 -11.22 1.97
CA ILE A 143 11.73 -11.30 1.10
C ILE A 143 10.63 -10.45 1.73
N ILE A 144 10.15 -9.46 0.99
CA ILE A 144 9.02 -8.63 1.38
C ILE A 144 7.82 -9.04 0.51
N SER A 145 6.73 -9.40 1.16
CA SER A 145 5.44 -9.67 0.52
C SER A 145 4.64 -8.37 0.42
N ILE A 146 4.26 -7.99 -0.80
CA ILE A 146 3.40 -6.84 -1.07
C ILE A 146 2.08 -7.39 -1.62
N LEU A 147 0.97 -7.04 -0.97
CA LEU A 147 -0.37 -7.44 -1.35
C LEU A 147 -1.14 -6.21 -1.80
N GLN A 148 -1.52 -6.15 -3.08
CA GLN A 148 -2.45 -5.15 -3.59
C GLN A 148 -3.87 -5.71 -3.52
N CYS A 149 -4.73 -4.96 -2.85
CA CYS A 149 -6.07 -5.42 -2.47
C CYS A 149 -7.16 -4.44 -2.91
N TYR A 150 -8.33 -4.99 -3.22
CA TYR A 150 -9.57 -4.26 -3.43
C TYR A 150 -10.72 -4.91 -2.65
N ALA A 151 -11.01 -4.37 -1.47
CA ALA A 151 -12.01 -4.92 -0.57
C ALA A 151 -13.44 -4.78 -1.15
N PRO A 152 -14.37 -5.68 -0.77
CA PRO A 152 -15.79 -5.52 -1.07
C PRO A 152 -16.35 -4.16 -0.63
N GLN A 153 -17.38 -3.69 -1.32
CA GLN A 153 -18.06 -2.45 -0.95
C GLN A 153 -18.88 -2.66 0.33
N ALA A 154 -19.19 -1.58 1.06
CA ALA A 154 -19.93 -1.66 2.32
C ALA A 154 -21.31 -2.35 2.17
N GLY A 155 -21.95 -2.26 1.01
CA GLY A 155 -23.22 -2.92 0.70
C GLY A 155 -23.14 -4.39 0.27
N CYS A 156 -21.94 -4.98 0.17
CA CYS A 156 -21.79 -6.41 -0.14
C CYS A 156 -22.21 -7.29 1.05
N PRO A 157 -22.66 -8.53 0.81
CA PRO A 157 -22.95 -9.50 1.87
C PRO A 157 -21.75 -9.72 2.80
N ASP A 158 -22.01 -9.96 4.08
CA ASP A 158 -20.96 -10.26 5.06
C ASP A 158 -20.19 -11.55 4.73
N SER A 159 -20.81 -12.51 4.00
CA SER A 159 -20.13 -13.69 3.50
C SER A 159 -18.97 -13.34 2.55
N ASP A 160 -19.18 -12.36 1.67
CA ASP A 160 -18.17 -11.95 0.69
C ASP A 160 -17.03 -11.18 1.37
N LYS A 161 -17.37 -10.39 2.40
CA LYS A 161 -16.39 -9.69 3.24
C LYS A 161 -15.52 -10.69 4.02
N LEU A 162 -16.14 -11.69 4.62
CA LEU A 162 -15.44 -12.73 5.38
C LEU A 162 -14.57 -13.62 4.49
N ASP A 163 -15.05 -13.99 3.30
CA ASP A 163 -14.27 -14.75 2.32
C ASP A 163 -13.03 -13.95 1.88
N PHE A 164 -13.18 -12.66 1.57
CA PHE A 164 -12.07 -11.77 1.26
C PHE A 164 -11.05 -11.68 2.41
N GLU A 165 -11.51 -11.49 3.65
CA GLU A 165 -10.63 -11.45 4.84
C GLU A 165 -9.87 -12.76 5.02
N THR A 166 -10.55 -13.90 4.90
CA THR A 166 -9.95 -15.23 5.03
C THR A 166 -8.88 -15.46 3.97
N GLN A 167 -9.16 -15.09 2.73
CA GLN A 167 -8.19 -15.19 1.64
C GLN A 167 -6.99 -14.28 1.86
N LEU A 168 -7.21 -13.04 2.33
CA LEU A 168 -6.14 -12.12 2.64
C LEU A 168 -5.20 -12.70 3.71
N GLU A 169 -5.75 -13.20 4.82
CA GLU A 169 -4.97 -13.78 5.92
C GLU A 169 -4.18 -15.02 5.50
N ASN A 170 -4.76 -15.90 4.69
CA ASN A 170 -4.07 -17.08 4.17
C ASN A 170 -2.78 -16.74 3.38
N HIS A 171 -2.69 -15.52 2.85
CA HIS A 171 -1.57 -15.02 2.07
C HIS A 171 -0.62 -14.08 2.84
N LEU A 172 -0.94 -13.73 4.09
CA LEU A 172 -0.05 -13.04 5.03
C LEU A 172 0.90 -14.03 5.70
N ARG A 173 1.80 -14.60 4.89
CA ARG A 173 2.83 -15.56 5.36
C ARG A 173 4.19 -14.88 5.48
N GLY A 174 4.90 -15.16 6.56
CA GLY A 174 6.23 -14.60 6.87
C GLY A 174 6.14 -13.26 7.61
N ASP A 175 7.30 -12.71 7.95
CA ASP A 175 7.38 -11.59 8.92
C ASP A 175 7.25 -10.20 8.29
N LYS A 176 7.26 -10.12 6.95
CA LYS A 176 7.34 -8.83 6.22
C LYS A 176 6.26 -8.71 5.17
N ASN A 177 5.08 -8.32 5.62
CA ASN A 177 3.93 -8.08 4.78
C ASN A 177 3.58 -6.58 4.71
N ILE A 178 3.35 -6.11 3.49
CA ILE A 178 2.80 -4.79 3.19
C ILE A 178 1.47 -5.02 2.45
N ILE A 179 0.36 -4.63 3.07
CA ILE A 179 -0.94 -4.60 2.41
C ILE A 179 -1.16 -3.17 1.91
N MET A 180 -1.59 -3.06 0.66
CA MET A 180 -1.85 -1.81 -0.01
C MET A 180 -3.10 -1.91 -0.88
N GLY A 181 -3.66 -0.77 -1.24
CA GLY A 181 -4.83 -0.68 -2.12
C GLY A 181 -6.02 -0.03 -1.42
N ASP A 182 -7.22 -0.41 -1.85
CA ASP A 182 -8.45 0.18 -1.36
C ASP A 182 -9.23 -0.83 -0.52
N MET A 183 -9.29 -0.53 0.77
CA MET A 183 -9.94 -1.40 1.76
C MET A 183 -11.39 -0.98 2.05
N ASN A 184 -11.92 0.11 1.44
CA ASN A 184 -13.27 0.65 1.69
C ASN A 184 -13.64 0.93 3.18
N ALA A 185 -12.67 0.81 4.09
CA ALA A 185 -12.76 1.00 5.54
C ALA A 185 -12.52 2.45 6.01
N GLN A 186 -13.28 2.97 6.95
CA GLN A 186 -12.96 4.23 7.64
C GLN A 186 -12.66 3.87 9.09
N VAL A 187 -11.39 4.01 9.49
CA VAL A 187 -10.95 3.64 10.86
C VAL A 187 -11.26 4.71 11.89
N GLY A 188 -11.57 5.93 11.45
CA GLY A 188 -11.92 7.05 12.32
C GLY A 188 -10.73 7.74 12.97
N THR A 189 -10.98 8.46 14.06
CA THR A 189 -9.97 9.16 14.88
C THR A 189 -9.82 8.59 16.28
N ASP A 190 -10.81 7.84 16.77
CA ASP A 190 -10.72 7.18 18.07
C ASP A 190 -9.71 6.04 17.97
N ARG A 191 -8.78 6.02 18.92
CA ARG A 191 -7.71 5.03 19.01
C ARG A 191 -7.62 4.41 20.40
N THR A 192 -8.62 4.62 21.24
CA THR A 192 -8.63 4.14 22.62
C THR A 192 -8.51 2.62 22.62
N ASN A 193 -7.48 2.08 23.26
CA ASN A 193 -7.10 0.65 23.26
C ASN A 193 -6.60 0.10 21.91
N GLN A 194 -6.32 0.96 20.94
CA GLN A 194 -5.87 0.60 19.58
C GLN A 194 -4.58 1.34 19.20
N GLU A 195 -3.89 1.96 20.15
CA GLU A 195 -2.72 2.82 19.94
C GLU A 195 -1.50 2.07 19.37
N THR A 196 -1.48 0.75 19.51
CA THR A 196 -0.43 -0.12 18.96
C THR A 196 -0.53 -0.28 17.45
N VAL A 197 -1.76 -0.21 16.91
CA VAL A 197 -2.10 -0.43 15.51
C VAL A 197 -2.33 0.91 14.80
N MET A 198 -3.07 1.81 15.45
CA MET A 198 -3.51 3.07 14.90
C MET A 198 -2.69 4.25 15.42
N GLY A 199 -2.17 5.03 14.48
CA GLY A 199 -1.46 6.28 14.75
C GLY A 199 -2.39 7.45 15.06
N PRO A 200 -1.83 8.58 15.51
CA PRO A 200 -2.60 9.71 16.04
C PRO A 200 -3.32 10.56 14.97
N TRP A 201 -3.08 10.29 13.68
CA TRP A 201 -3.56 11.12 12.56
C TRP A 201 -4.70 10.47 11.76
N GLY A 202 -5.52 9.66 12.42
CA GLY A 202 -6.79 9.15 11.88
C GLY A 202 -7.71 10.25 11.32
N TYR A 203 -8.80 9.83 10.68
CA TYR A 203 -9.76 10.75 10.06
C TYR A 203 -11.15 10.15 9.95
N GLY A 204 -12.16 11.00 10.15
CA GLY A 204 -13.57 10.65 10.01
C GLY A 204 -14.10 9.86 11.20
N ASN A 205 -15.27 9.26 11.00
CA ASN A 205 -15.88 8.35 11.96
C ASN A 205 -15.58 6.92 11.54
N GLN A 206 -15.43 6.04 12.53
CA GLN A 206 -15.24 4.63 12.26
C GLN A 206 -16.51 4.05 11.61
N ASN A 207 -16.36 3.28 10.54
CA ASN A 207 -17.43 2.46 9.96
C ASN A 207 -17.18 0.96 10.26
N PRO A 208 -18.17 0.07 10.03
CA PRO A 208 -18.01 -1.37 10.30
C PRO A 208 -16.82 -2.00 9.58
N GLU A 209 -16.52 -1.55 8.35
CA GLU A 209 -15.33 -2.00 7.61
C GLU A 209 -14.02 -1.54 8.26
N GLY A 210 -14.04 -0.37 8.91
CA GLY A 210 -12.96 0.17 9.75
C GLY A 210 -12.65 -0.71 10.95
N GLU A 211 -13.69 -1.13 11.67
CA GLU A 211 -13.58 -2.06 12.79
C GLU A 211 -12.96 -3.40 12.36
N ARG A 212 -13.50 -4.02 11.29
CA ARG A 212 -12.94 -5.26 10.72
C ARG A 212 -11.47 -5.13 10.33
N LEU A 213 -11.10 -4.00 9.73
CA LEU A 213 -9.70 -3.75 9.35
C LEU A 213 -8.78 -3.61 10.57
N ILE A 214 -9.25 -2.97 11.64
CA ILE A 214 -8.49 -2.84 12.89
C ILE A 214 -8.31 -4.23 13.52
N ASP A 215 -9.37 -5.04 13.59
CA ASP A 215 -9.31 -6.40 14.13
C ASP A 215 -8.35 -7.30 13.33
N LEU A 216 -8.39 -7.22 12.00
CA LEU A 216 -7.41 -7.88 11.13
C LEU A 216 -5.97 -7.46 11.48
N CYS A 217 -5.74 -6.15 11.67
CA CYS A 217 -4.41 -5.64 12.02
C CYS A 217 -3.96 -6.11 13.41
N ILE A 218 -4.85 -6.15 14.40
CA ILE A 218 -4.55 -6.65 15.74
C ILE A 218 -4.15 -8.13 15.67
N ARG A 219 -4.94 -8.96 14.98
CA ARG A 219 -4.70 -10.41 14.86
C ARG A 219 -3.39 -10.76 14.17
N ASN A 220 -2.96 -9.93 13.21
CA ASN A 220 -1.77 -10.16 12.40
C ASN A 220 -0.56 -9.28 12.81
N GLU A 221 -0.64 -8.61 13.97
CA GLU A 221 0.41 -7.71 14.49
C GLU A 221 0.85 -6.61 13.49
N MET A 222 -0.13 -6.03 12.81
CA MET A 222 0.07 -5.00 11.80
C MET A 222 -0.29 -3.61 12.29
N LEU A 223 0.27 -2.60 11.63
CA LEU A 223 0.01 -1.18 11.88
C LEU A 223 -0.65 -0.51 10.67
N LEU A 224 -1.59 0.39 10.94
CA LEU A 224 -2.28 1.19 9.94
C LEU A 224 -1.44 2.38 9.49
N GLY A 225 -0.47 2.17 8.60
CA GLY A 225 0.54 3.17 8.21
C GLY A 225 -0.03 4.56 7.90
N ASN A 226 -1.19 4.63 7.26
CA ASN A 226 -1.86 5.90 6.95
C ASN A 226 -2.17 6.81 8.14
N THR A 227 -2.45 6.22 9.30
CA THR A 227 -2.83 6.94 10.51
C THR A 227 -1.61 7.45 11.28
N TRP A 228 -0.40 6.99 10.93
CA TRP A 228 0.84 7.41 11.58
C TRP A 228 1.45 8.68 10.99
N PHE A 229 1.03 9.09 9.80
CA PHE A 229 1.55 10.28 9.13
C PHE A 229 0.57 11.44 9.16
N LYS A 230 1.06 12.62 9.57
CA LYS A 230 0.28 13.85 9.49
C LYS A 230 0.08 14.25 8.03
N LYS A 231 -1.16 14.15 7.55
CA LYS A 231 -1.57 14.62 6.23
C LYS A 231 -2.54 15.80 6.36
N ARG A 232 -2.62 16.64 5.32
CA ARG A 232 -3.73 17.61 5.19
C ARG A 232 -5.03 16.83 5.01
N ASP A 233 -6.12 17.27 5.61
CA ASP A 233 -7.38 16.52 5.61
C ASP A 233 -7.94 16.27 4.20
N SER A 234 -7.69 17.19 3.26
CA SER A 234 -8.04 17.02 1.84
C SER A 234 -7.40 15.81 1.17
N HIS A 235 -6.27 15.32 1.68
CA HIS A 235 -5.58 14.16 1.12
C HIS A 235 -6.01 12.85 1.77
N LYS A 236 -6.76 12.88 2.88
CA LYS A 236 -7.15 11.68 3.65
C LYS A 236 -8.37 10.94 3.10
N ILE A 237 -9.08 11.56 2.16
CA ILE A 237 -10.32 11.06 1.57
C ILE A 237 -10.11 10.81 0.07
N THR A 238 -10.64 9.71 -0.44
CA THR A 238 -10.92 9.54 -1.87
C THR A 238 -12.38 9.95 -2.06
N ARG A 239 -12.62 11.02 -2.83
CA ARG A 239 -13.97 11.47 -3.21
C ARG A 239 -14.47 10.73 -4.44
#